data_AF-A0AAV7R7R4-F1
#
_entry.id   AF-A0AAV7R7R4-F1
#
_cell.length_a   1.000
_cell.length_b   1.000
_cell.length_c   1.000
_cell.angle_alpha   90.00
_cell.angle_beta   90.00
_cell.angle_gamma   90.00
#
_symmetry.space_group_name_H-M   'P 1'
#
loop_
_entity.id
_entity.type
_entity.pdbx_description
1 polymer ?
#
loop_
_entity_poly.entity_id
_entity_poly.type
_entity_poly.pdbx_seq_one_letter_code
_entity_poly.pdbx_strand_id
1 'polypeptide(L)'
;MNRPVGDTIPQCDVPTILQEQASERLHQRKSASDRVSQRRRAESAPLQVGDQVLVRNRHPVGKFRLPFEMTPWTVVRRKGTLVTAQKGPESMTRNISFFKRY
;
A
#
# COMPACT_ATOMS: atom_id res chain seq x y z
N MET A 1 27.61 -46.68 31.93
CA MET A 1 26.17 -46.64 32.24
C MET A 1 25.51 -45.68 31.27
N ASN A 2 24.75 -46.17 30.29
CA ASN A 2 23.99 -45.34 29.34
C ASN A 2 22.55 -45.22 29.83
N ARG A 3 22.01 -43.99 29.92
CA ARG A 3 20.58 -43.76 30.14
C ARG A 3 19.92 -43.47 28.79
N PRO A 4 18.87 -44.19 28.39
CA PRO A 4 18.13 -43.85 27.18
C PRO A 4 17.32 -42.57 27.43
N VAL A 5 17.46 -41.60 26.54
CA VAL A 5 16.62 -40.39 26.49
C VAL A 5 15.38 -40.75 25.68
N GLY A 6 14.20 -40.55 26.26
CA GLY A 6 12.93 -40.79 25.56
C GLY A 6 12.65 -39.66 24.57
N ASP A 7 12.77 -39.94 23.28
CA ASP A 7 12.65 -38.94 22.19
C ASP A 7 11.23 -38.78 21.62
N THR A 8 10.20 -39.30 22.30
CA THR A 8 8.83 -39.21 21.76
C THR A 8 8.12 -37.97 22.29
N ILE A 9 8.22 -36.88 21.52
CA ILE A 9 7.36 -35.70 21.68
C ILE A 9 5.98 -36.05 21.09
N PRO A 10 4.88 -35.93 21.85
CA PRO A 10 3.55 -36.22 21.34
C PRO A 10 3.19 -35.24 20.21
N GLN A 11 2.64 -35.77 19.11
CA GLN A 11 2.02 -34.94 18.09
C GLN A 11 0.72 -34.37 18.65
N CYS A 12 0.64 -33.04 18.75
CA CYS A 12 -0.62 -32.38 19.03
C CYS A 12 -1.53 -32.56 17.81
N ASP A 13 -2.42 -33.55 17.85
CA ASP A 13 -3.52 -33.66 16.89
C ASP A 13 -4.44 -32.46 17.11
N VAL A 14 -4.21 -31.41 16.35
CA VAL A 14 -5.01 -30.19 16.40
C VAL A 14 -6.41 -30.57 15.92
N PRO A 15 -7.46 -30.48 16.75
CA PRO A 15 -8.80 -30.86 16.31
C PRO A 15 -9.20 -30.00 15.12
N THR A 16 -9.76 -30.64 14.07
CA THR A 16 -10.21 -30.04 12.80
C THR A 16 -11.04 -28.75 12.99
N ILE A 17 -11.74 -28.66 14.12
CA ILE A 17 -12.55 -27.50 14.56
C ILE A 17 -11.72 -26.20 14.63
N LEU A 18 -10.44 -26.27 14.99
CA LEU A 18 -9.54 -25.10 15.06
C LEU A 18 -9.12 -24.60 13.66
N GLN A 19 -9.00 -25.51 12.68
CA GLN A 19 -8.65 -25.14 11.30
C GLN A 19 -9.79 -24.42 10.58
N GLU A 20 -11.02 -24.88 10.79
CA GLU A 20 -12.22 -24.29 10.18
C GLU A 20 -12.41 -22.84 10.65
N GLN A 21 -12.33 -22.61 11.97
CA GLN A 21 -12.41 -21.26 12.55
C GLN A 21 -11.30 -20.31 12.07
N ALA A 22 -10.08 -20.81 11.83
CA ALA A 22 -8.98 -19.99 11.33
C ALA A 22 -9.25 -19.53 9.88
N SER A 23 -9.79 -20.42 9.05
CA SER A 23 -10.15 -20.11 7.66
C SER A 23 -11.30 -19.11 7.57
N GLU A 24 -12.31 -19.25 8.42
CA GLU A 24 -13.45 -18.33 8.50
C GLU A 24 -13.00 -16.92 8.93
N ARG A 25 -12.14 -16.83 9.96
CA ARG A 25 -11.55 -15.55 10.39
C ARG A 25 -10.75 -14.88 9.28
N LEU A 26 -10.04 -15.66 8.45
CA LEU A 26 -9.31 -15.15 7.30
C LEU A 26 -10.27 -14.60 6.22
N HIS A 27 -11.36 -15.31 5.91
CA HIS A 27 -12.37 -14.87 4.95
C HIS A 27 -13.12 -13.62 5.43
N GLN A 28 -13.44 -13.54 6.73
CA GLN A 28 -14.05 -12.35 7.34
C GLN A 28 -13.10 -11.14 7.28
N ARG A 29 -11.80 -11.33 7.50
CA ARG A 29 -10.79 -10.25 7.37
C ARG A 29 -10.66 -9.75 5.93
N LYS A 30 -10.61 -10.66 4.95
CA LYS A 30 -10.55 -10.29 3.52
C LYS A 30 -11.78 -9.50 3.09
N SER A 31 -12.97 -10.02 3.37
CA SER A 31 -14.23 -9.35 3.02
C SER A 31 -14.43 -8.00 3.72
N ALA A 32 -13.95 -7.84 4.96
CA ALA A 32 -13.94 -6.54 5.64
C ALA A 32 -12.98 -5.55 4.97
N SER A 33 -11.79 -6.00 4.56
CA SER A 33 -10.82 -5.18 3.81
C SER A 33 -11.40 -4.71 2.48
N ASP A 34 -11.98 -5.63 1.69
CA ASP A 34 -12.53 -5.33 0.36
C ASP A 34 -13.68 -4.31 0.42
N ARG A 35 -14.53 -4.41 1.45
CA ARG A 35 -15.60 -3.45 1.73
C ARG A 35 -15.08 -2.04 2.08
N VAL A 36 -13.93 -1.94 2.75
CA VAL A 36 -13.27 -0.66 3.03
C VAL A 36 -12.66 -0.06 1.76
N SER A 37 -12.08 -0.90 0.89
CA SER A 37 -11.52 -0.49 -0.41
C SER A 37 -12.57 0.20 -1.29
N GLN A 38 -13.75 -0.44 -1.42
CA GLN A 38 -14.85 0.04 -2.25
C GLN A 38 -15.47 1.34 -1.71
N ARG A 39 -15.70 1.43 -0.40
CA ARG A 39 -16.34 2.62 0.22
C ARG A 39 -15.47 3.88 0.17
N ARG A 40 -14.14 3.74 0.12
CA ARG A 40 -13.21 4.89 0.15
C ARG A 40 -12.79 5.41 -1.22
N ARG A 41 -13.32 4.89 -2.33
CA ARG A 41 -12.71 5.07 -3.68
C ARG A 41 -11.21 4.77 -3.62
N ALA A 42 -10.82 3.78 -2.81
CA ALA A 42 -9.43 3.41 -2.56
C ALA A 42 -8.89 2.43 -3.62
N GLU A 43 -9.57 2.32 -4.77
CA GLU A 43 -8.90 1.91 -6.00
C GLU A 43 -7.95 3.03 -6.41
N SER A 44 -6.83 3.09 -5.72
CA SER A 44 -5.65 3.80 -6.18
C SER A 44 -5.22 3.09 -7.46
N ALA A 45 -5.68 3.58 -8.61
CA ALA A 45 -5.03 3.25 -9.87
C ALA A 45 -3.54 3.54 -9.68
N PRO A 46 -2.68 2.51 -9.75
CA PRO A 46 -1.26 2.68 -9.48
C PRO A 46 -0.68 3.66 -10.50
N LEU A 47 -0.17 4.83 -10.07
CA LEU A 47 0.59 5.72 -10.96
C LEU A 47 1.71 4.92 -11.62
N GLN A 48 1.79 4.99 -12.95
CA GLN A 48 2.78 4.29 -13.75
C GLN A 48 3.86 5.26 -14.24
N VAL A 49 4.99 4.70 -14.65
CA VAL A 49 6.04 5.47 -15.32
C VAL A 49 5.50 5.96 -16.66
N GLY A 50 5.68 7.24 -16.96
CA GLY A 50 5.12 7.91 -18.14
C GLY A 50 3.84 8.72 -17.87
N ASP A 51 3.15 8.49 -16.75
CA ASP A 51 1.95 9.26 -16.41
C ASP A 51 2.27 10.73 -16.14
N GLN A 52 1.36 11.62 -16.55
CA GLN A 52 1.37 13.03 -16.16
C GLN A 52 0.64 13.21 -14.83
N VAL A 53 1.30 13.92 -13.91
CA VAL A 53 0.85 14.11 -12.53
C VAL A 53 1.04 15.55 -12.08
N LEU A 54 0.10 16.05 -11.30
CA LEU A 54 0.21 17.31 -10.56
C LEU A 54 0.86 17.07 -9.21
N VAL A 55 1.71 18.00 -8.80
CA VAL A 55 2.45 17.96 -7.54
C VAL A 55 1.75 18.81 -6.49
N ARG A 56 1.59 18.28 -5.27
CA ARG A 56 1.07 19.03 -4.14
C ARG A 56 2.10 20.06 -3.65
N ASN A 57 1.65 21.29 -3.42
CA ASN A 57 2.47 22.39 -2.91
C ASN A 57 3.05 22.05 -1.53
N ARG A 58 4.33 22.38 -1.31
CA ARG A 58 5.04 22.07 -0.06
C ARG A 58 4.49 22.84 1.14
N HIS A 59 4.05 24.07 0.90
CA HIS A 59 3.54 24.97 1.93
C HIS A 59 2.05 25.27 1.68
N PRO A 60 1.28 25.55 2.75
CA PRO A 60 -0.08 26.07 2.60
C PRO A 60 -0.02 27.40 1.83
N VAL A 61 -0.62 27.43 0.65
CA VAL A 61 -0.61 28.60 -0.24
C VAL A 61 -1.72 29.62 0.05
N GLY A 62 -2.50 29.41 1.11
CA GLY A 62 -3.65 30.23 1.52
C GLY A 62 -5.01 29.72 1.00
N LYS A 63 -6.11 30.28 1.50
CA LYS A 63 -7.49 29.79 1.23
C LYS A 63 -7.91 29.82 -0.24
N PHE A 64 -7.38 30.75 -1.02
CA PHE A 64 -7.77 31.00 -2.41
C PHE A 64 -6.76 30.48 -3.44
N ARG A 65 -5.79 29.65 -3.01
CA ARG A 65 -4.79 29.08 -3.91
C ARG A 65 -4.94 27.59 -4.04
N LEU A 66 -4.60 27.07 -5.21
CA LEU A 66 -4.72 25.65 -5.50
C LEU A 66 -3.71 24.86 -4.67
N PRO A 67 -4.13 23.73 -4.07
CA PRO A 67 -3.23 22.89 -3.28
C PRO A 67 -2.19 22.16 -4.14
N PHE A 68 -2.40 22.08 -5.45
CA PHE A 68 -1.48 21.48 -6.42
C PHE A 68 -0.94 22.55 -7.35
N GLU A 69 0.31 22.36 -7.77
CA GLU A 69 0.91 23.10 -8.87
C GLU A 69 0.17 22.73 -10.17
N MET A 70 -0.16 23.73 -10.99
CA MET A 70 -0.89 23.51 -12.25
C MET A 70 -0.02 22.89 -13.35
N THR A 71 1.30 22.96 -13.23
CA THR A 71 2.18 22.40 -14.25
C THR A 71 2.31 20.89 -14.07
N PRO A 72 2.00 20.09 -15.10
CA PRO A 72 2.15 18.64 -15.02
C PRO A 72 3.62 18.23 -15.00
N TRP A 73 3.91 17.21 -14.21
CA TRP A 73 5.19 16.52 -14.12
C TRP A 73 5.03 15.11 -14.71
N THR A 74 6.09 14.56 -15.27
CA THR A 74 6.08 13.19 -15.80
C THR A 74 6.69 12.24 -14.79
N VAL A 75 6.02 11.12 -14.49
CA VAL A 75 6.58 10.09 -13.62
C VAL A 75 7.71 9.36 -14.37
N VAL A 76 8.92 9.40 -13.84
CA VAL A 76 10.10 8.75 -14.45
C VAL A 76 10.43 7.43 -13.76
N ARG A 77 10.17 7.34 -12.46
CA ARG A 77 10.47 6.13 -11.69
C ARG A 77 9.50 5.95 -10.54
N ARG A 78 9.19 4.70 -10.22
CA ARG A 78 8.39 4.33 -9.05
C ARG A 78 9.02 3.18 -8.29
N LYS A 79 9.11 3.34 -6.97
CA LYS A 79 9.53 2.31 -6.01
C LYS A 79 8.45 2.19 -4.93
N GLY A 80 7.49 1.28 -5.14
CA GLY A 80 6.35 1.11 -4.24
C GLY A 80 5.47 2.36 -4.18
N THR A 81 5.43 3.01 -3.00
CA THR A 81 4.73 4.28 -2.78
C THR A 81 5.60 5.50 -3.04
N LEU A 82 6.92 5.34 -3.21
CA LEU A 82 7.83 6.43 -3.51
C LEU A 82 7.90 6.64 -5.03
N VAL A 83 7.56 7.84 -5.49
CA VAL A 83 7.46 8.23 -6.89
C VAL A 83 8.44 9.36 -7.18
N THR A 84 9.21 9.22 -8.25
CA THR A 84 10.08 10.26 -8.79
C THR A 84 9.43 10.82 -10.05
N ALA A 85 9.07 12.09 -10.02
CA ALA A 85 8.55 12.82 -11.17
C ALA A 85 9.57 13.87 -11.65
N GLN A 86 9.52 14.21 -12.93
CA GLN A 86 10.43 15.16 -13.57
C GLN A 86 9.63 16.21 -14.34
N LYS A 87 10.13 17.45 -14.29
CA LYS A 87 9.64 18.59 -15.06
C LYS A 87 10.86 19.33 -15.61
N GLY A 88 11.18 19.10 -16.88
CA GLY A 88 12.39 19.64 -17.50
C GLY A 88 13.67 19.18 -16.76
N PRO A 89 14.53 20.10 -16.29
CA PRO A 89 15.73 19.75 -15.54
C PRO A 89 15.45 19.39 -14.07
N GLU A 90 14.28 19.72 -13.54
CA GLU A 90 13.94 19.49 -12.14
C GLU A 90 13.36 18.10 -11.94
N SER A 91 13.79 17.43 -10.86
CA SER A 91 13.22 16.16 -10.43
C SER A 91 12.82 16.23 -8.97
N MET A 92 11.75 15.51 -8.63
CA MET A 92 11.26 15.46 -7.27
C MET A 92 10.80 14.04 -6.93
N THR A 93 11.27 13.54 -5.79
CA THR A 93 10.89 12.23 -5.26
C THR A 93 10.05 12.40 -4.00
N ARG A 94 8.82 11.88 -4.00
CA ARG A 94 7.87 11.93 -2.86
C ARG A 94 6.94 10.73 -2.82
N ASN A 95 6.17 10.59 -1.75
CA ASN A 95 5.13 9.59 -1.66
C ASN A 95 4.02 9.86 -2.69
N ILE A 96 3.40 8.79 -3.22
CA ILE A 96 2.29 8.80 -4.17
C ILE A 96 1.14 9.73 -3.73
N SER A 97 0.92 9.89 -2.42
CA SER A 97 -0.10 10.79 -1.86
C SER A 97 0.11 12.28 -2.16
N PHE A 98 1.33 12.68 -2.55
CA PHE A 98 1.64 14.05 -2.95
C PHE A 98 1.41 14.31 -4.44
N PHE A 99 1.06 13.27 -5.20
CA PHE A 99 0.80 13.35 -6.62
C PHE A 99 -0.68 13.13 -6.88
N LYS A 100 -1.22 13.89 -7.83
CA LYS A 100 -2.57 13.71 -8.36
C LYS A 100 -2.44 13.46 -9.86
N ARG A 101 -3.13 12.44 -10.39
CA ARG A 101 -3.17 12.22 -11.84
C ARG A 101 -3.76 13.46 -12.53
N TYR A 102 -3.10 13.95 -13.58
CA TYR A 102 -3.57 15.09 -14.39
C TYR A 102 -4.76 14.66 -15.25
#